data_AF-A0A1B8UNK2-F1
#
_entry.id   AF-A0A1B8UNK2-F1
#
_cell.length_a   1.000
_cell.length_b   1.000
_cell.length_c   1.000
_cell.angle_alpha   90.00
_cell.angle_beta   90.00
_cell.angle_gamma   90.00
#
_symmetry.space_group_name_H-M   'P 1'
#
loop_
_entity.id
_entity.type
_entity.pdbx_description
1 polymer ?
#
loop_
_entity_poly.entity_id
_entity_poly.type
_entity_poly.pdbx_seq_one_letter_code
_entity_poly.pdbx_strand_id
1 'polypeptide(L)'
;MIVPAHLDGAKVIMYVDNDVNRPIAKMLYEEDNGSSKEIIITGLALAKYDNSNNYYLFLCDKNWEVYQDFDMGSIEESLHSSIASFELNNSDWKYV
;
A
#
# COMPACT_ATOMS: atom_id res chain seq x y z
N MET A 1 -7.90 9.14 -11.41
CA MET A 1 -7.86 7.70 -11.06
C MET A 1 -8.90 7.44 -9.98
N ILE A 2 -9.52 6.25 -9.94
CA ILE A 2 -10.48 5.88 -8.90
C ILE A 2 -9.78 4.87 -7.98
N VAL A 3 -9.69 5.19 -6.70
CA VAL A 3 -9.19 4.27 -5.67
C VAL A 3 -10.28 3.24 -5.32
N PRO A 4 -9.97 1.94 -5.20
CA PRO A 4 -10.96 0.95 -4.75
C PRO A 4 -11.43 1.24 -3.33
N ALA A 5 -12.73 1.05 -3.07
CA ALA A 5 -13.27 1.20 -1.71
C ALA A 5 -12.79 0.10 -0.75
N HIS A 6 -12.43 -1.07 -1.30
CA HIS A 6 -11.89 -2.21 -0.57
C HIS A 6 -10.73 -2.84 -1.34
N LEU A 7 -9.74 -3.32 -0.61
CA LEU A 7 -8.61 -4.11 -1.10
C LEU A 7 -8.48 -5.35 -0.22
N ASP A 8 -8.41 -6.53 -0.83
CA ASP A 8 -8.42 -7.83 -0.14
C ASP A 8 -9.52 -8.02 0.92
N GLY A 9 -10.63 -7.29 0.79
CA GLY A 9 -11.74 -7.28 1.75
C GLY A 9 -11.58 -6.29 2.92
N ALA A 10 -10.45 -5.59 3.03
CA ALA A 10 -10.27 -4.47 3.95
C ALA A 10 -10.79 -3.18 3.33
N LYS A 11 -11.49 -2.35 4.13
CA LYS A 11 -11.96 -1.03 3.71
C LYS A 11 -10.79 -0.06 3.62
N VAL A 12 -10.64 0.62 2.48
CA VAL A 12 -9.61 1.65 2.30
C VAL A 12 -10.04 2.94 3.01
N ILE A 13 -9.12 3.51 3.80
CA ILE A 13 -9.33 4.72 4.60
C ILE A 13 -8.55 5.88 4.00
N MET A 14 -7.28 5.62 3.66
CA MET A 14 -6.39 6.61 3.05
C MET A 14 -5.56 5.95 1.96
N TYR A 15 -5.06 6.74 1.03
CA TYR A 15 -4.22 6.27 -0.06
C TYR A 15 -3.20 7.32 -0.50
N VAL A 16 -2.14 6.85 -1.14
CA VAL A 16 -1.24 7.65 -1.96
C VAL A 16 -1.62 7.44 -3.42
N ASP A 17 -1.59 8.50 -4.23
CA ASP A 17 -1.91 8.40 -5.66
C ASP A 17 -1.11 7.29 -6.32
N ASN A 18 -1.82 6.41 -7.02
CA ASN A 18 -1.21 5.34 -7.78
C ASN A 18 -0.75 5.87 -9.17
N ASP A 19 0.33 6.67 -9.15
CA ASP A 19 0.91 7.28 -10.34
C ASP A 19 2.06 6.42 -10.89
N VAL A 20 1.84 5.85 -12.06
CA VAL A 20 2.85 5.03 -12.77
C VAL A 20 4.13 5.80 -13.11
N ASN A 21 4.09 7.13 -13.14
CA ASN A 21 5.27 7.97 -13.38
C ASN A 21 6.06 8.27 -12.10
N ARG A 22 5.49 7.96 -10.92
CA ARG A 22 6.12 8.14 -9.61
C ARG A 22 6.10 6.81 -8.84
N PRO A 23 6.93 5.82 -9.25
CA PRO A 23 7.04 4.56 -8.52
C PRO A 23 7.51 4.81 -7.08
N ILE A 24 6.88 4.13 -6.13
CA ILE A 24 7.13 4.25 -4.70
C ILE A 24 8.21 3.28 -4.26
N ALA A 25 8.15 2.04 -4.75
CA ALA A 25 9.13 1.01 -4.42
C ALA A 25 9.24 -0.04 -5.52
N LYS A 26 10.30 -0.84 -5.46
CA LYS A 26 10.48 -2.04 -6.27
C LYS A 26 10.63 -3.23 -5.34
N MET A 27 9.94 -4.32 -5.66
CA MET A 27 9.98 -5.57 -4.93
C MET A 27 10.41 -6.69 -5.86
N LEU A 28 11.27 -7.57 -5.38
CA LEU A 28 11.55 -8.84 -6.04
C LEU A 28 10.68 -9.90 -5.39
N TYR A 29 9.81 -10.50 -6.21
CA TYR A 29 8.98 -11.62 -5.80
C TYR A 29 9.58 -12.90 -6.38
N GLU A 30 9.96 -13.84 -5.53
CA GLU A 30 10.42 -15.16 -5.96
C GLU A 30 9.21 -16.09 -6.11
N GLU A 31 9.08 -16.70 -7.29
CA GLU A 31 8.08 -17.71 -7.57
C GLU A 31 8.57 -19.10 -7.15
N ASP A 32 7.64 -20.02 -6.89
CA ASP A 32 7.94 -21.41 -6.49
C ASP A 32 8.81 -22.19 -7.49
N ASN A 33 8.85 -21.74 -8.75
CA ASN A 33 9.68 -22.31 -9.81
C ASN A 33 11.15 -21.83 -9.78
N GLY A 34 11.52 -20.99 -8.81
CA GLY A 34 12.86 -20.41 -8.66
C GLY A 34 13.14 -19.22 -9.58
N SER A 35 12.13 -18.72 -10.31
CA SER A 35 12.23 -17.46 -11.05
C SER A 35 11.88 -16.27 -10.15
N SER A 36 12.39 -15.09 -10.49
CA SER A 36 12.09 -13.86 -9.77
C SER A 36 11.40 -12.87 -10.70
N LYS A 37 10.34 -12.24 -10.21
CA LYS A 37 9.62 -11.16 -10.91
C LYS A 37 9.83 -9.85 -10.16
N GLU A 38 10.19 -8.79 -10.89
CA GLU A 38 10.18 -7.44 -10.34
C GLU A 38 8.74 -6.89 -10.36
N ILE A 39 8.25 -6.48 -9.20
CA ILE A 39 6.98 -5.77 -9.03
C ILE A 39 7.29 -4.33 -8.69
N ILE A 40 6.64 -3.41 -9.42
CA ILE A 40 6.75 -1.98 -9.17
C ILE A 40 5.54 -1.55 -8.35
N ILE A 41 5.80 -1.11 -7.12
CA ILE A 41 4.80 -0.54 -6.24
C ILE A 41 4.61 0.92 -6.64
N THR A 42 3.38 1.26 -6.98
CA THR A 42 3.00 2.60 -7.47
C THR A 42 1.92 3.22 -6.62
N GLY A 43 1.19 2.43 -5.83
CA GLY A 43 0.22 2.91 -4.84
C GLY A 43 0.50 2.37 -3.45
N LEU A 44 0.11 3.16 -2.44
CA LEU A 44 -0.06 2.71 -1.06
C LEU A 44 -1.50 2.93 -0.63
N ALA A 45 -2.03 2.02 0.17
CA ALA A 45 -3.34 2.18 0.80
C ALA A 45 -3.24 1.84 2.29
N LEU A 46 -3.90 2.64 3.11
CA LEU A 46 -4.16 2.31 4.50
C LEU A 46 -5.58 1.76 4.59
N ALA A 47 -5.71 0.52 5.01
CA ALA A 47 -6.97 -0.20 5.05
C ALA A 47 -7.26 -0.80 6.42
N LYS A 48 -8.51 -1.16 6.67
CA LYS A 48 -8.96 -1.81 7.89
C LYS A 48 -10.00 -2.88 7.58
N TYR A 49 -9.80 -4.08 8.11
CA TYR A 49 -10.80 -5.13 8.12
C TYR A 49 -11.85 -4.85 9.19
N ASP A 50 -13.13 -5.12 8.91
CA ASP A 50 -14.24 -4.87 9.84
C ASP A 50 -14.04 -5.55 11.21
N ASN A 51 -13.40 -6.72 11.23
CA ASN A 51 -13.17 -7.52 12.43
C ASN A 51 -11.77 -7.32 13.05
N SER A 52 -10.98 -6.36 12.58
CA SER A 52 -9.63 -6.10 13.11
C SER A 52 -9.55 -4.75 13.82
N ASN A 53 -8.86 -4.73 14.97
CA ASN A 53 -8.54 -3.49 15.66
C ASN A 53 -7.35 -2.76 15.02
N ASN A 54 -6.54 -3.47 14.23
CA ASN A 54 -5.36 -2.91 13.57
C ASN A 54 -5.74 -2.17 12.29
N TYR A 55 -4.77 -1.43 11.78
CA TYR A 55 -4.74 -0.89 10.42
C TYR A 55 -3.70 -1.64 9.62
N TYR A 56 -3.83 -1.62 8.29
CA TYR A 56 -2.94 -2.34 7.40
C TYR A 56 -2.42 -1.41 6.33
N LEU A 57 -1.10 -1.30 6.20
CA LEU A 57 -0.46 -0.59 5.10
C LEU A 57 -0.24 -1.56 3.95
N PHE A 58 -0.96 -1.36 2.86
CA PHE A 58 -0.89 -2.16 1.64
C PHE A 58 0.02 -1.52 0.59
N LEU A 59 0.95 -2.31 0.07
CA LEU A 59 1.79 -1.97 -1.08
C LEU A 59 1.13 -2.52 -2.34
N CYS A 60 0.78 -1.61 -3.24
CA CYS A 60 -0.04 -1.93 -4.40
C CYS A 60 0.69 -1.64 -5.73
N ASP A 61 0.46 -2.50 -6.72
CA ASP A 61 0.87 -2.20 -8.09
C ASP A 61 -0.05 -1.17 -8.76
N LYS A 62 0.21 -0.90 -10.05
CA LYS A 62 -0.56 0.08 -10.84
C LYS A 62 -2.05 -0.26 -11.01
N ASN A 63 -2.44 -1.50 -10.72
CA ASN A 63 -3.80 -2.00 -10.82
C ASN A 63 -4.48 -2.09 -9.46
N TRP A 64 -3.83 -1.61 -8.38
CA TRP A 64 -4.26 -1.80 -7.00
C TRP A 64 -4.27 -3.26 -6.54
N GLU A 65 -3.48 -4.13 -7.18
CA GLU A 65 -3.23 -5.47 -6.64
C GLU A 65 -2.25 -5.37 -5.47
N VAL A 66 -2.61 -5.95 -4.33
CA VAL A 66 -1.82 -5.91 -3.10
C VAL A 66 -0.74 -6.99 -3.18
N TYR A 67 0.52 -6.59 -3.05
CA TYR A 67 1.66 -7.52 -3.07
C TYR A 67 2.29 -7.74 -1.69
N GLN A 68 2.13 -6.79 -0.79
CA GLN A 68 2.57 -6.91 0.59
C GLN A 68 1.72 -6.01 1.49
N ASP A 69 1.47 -6.48 2.70
CA ASP A 69 0.83 -5.74 3.75
C ASP A 69 1.67 -5.72 5.03
N PHE A 70 1.44 -4.70 5.85
CA PHE A 70 2.04 -4.56 7.16
C PHE A 70 0.96 -4.22 8.19
N ASP A 71 0.93 -5.00 9.28
CA ASP A 71 0.13 -4.69 10.47
C ASP A 71 0.64 -3.40 11.13
N MET A 72 -0.28 -2.47 11.35
CA MET A 72 -0.02 -1.18 11.98
C MET A 72 -0.99 -1.00 13.14
N GLY A 73 -0.50 -0.55 14.29
CA GLY A 73 -1.32 -0.30 15.48
C GLY A 73 -2.16 0.96 15.36
N SER A 74 -1.77 1.92 14.51
CA SER A 74 -2.47 3.19 14.32
C SER A 74 -2.28 3.79 12.92
N ILE A 75 -3.11 4.77 12.59
CA ILE A 75 -2.97 5.56 11.35
C ILE A 75 -1.65 6.34 11.39
N GLU A 76 -1.33 6.95 12.52
CA GLU A 76 -0.12 7.75 12.72
C GLU A 76 1.15 6.92 12.53
N GLU A 77 1.18 5.71 13.08
CA GLU A 77 2.28 4.76 12.88
C GLU A 77 2.44 4.38 11.41
N SER A 78 1.33 4.17 10.71
CA SER A 78 1.34 3.83 9.27
C SER A 78 1.92 4.97 8.43
N LEU A 79 1.50 6.21 8.71
CA LEU A 79 2.02 7.42 8.06
C LEU A 79 3.51 7.61 8.35
N HIS A 80 3.92 7.48 9.62
CA HIS A 80 5.32 7.62 10.00
C HIS A 80 6.21 6.59 9.31
N SER A 81 5.79 5.31 9.32
CA SER A 81 6.55 4.20 8.77
C SER A 81 6.68 4.31 7.24
N SER A 82 5.60 4.68 6.55
CA SER A 82 5.61 4.87 5.10
C SER A 82 6.48 6.06 4.67
N ILE A 83 6.40 7.19 5.38
CA ILE A 83 7.26 8.36 5.14
C ILE A 83 8.74 8.02 5.31
N ALA A 84 9.08 7.32 6.39
CA ALA A 84 10.45 6.91 6.66
C ALA A 84 11.00 5.89 5.64
N SER A 85 10.13 5.04 5.09
CA SER A 85 10.54 3.94 4.20
C SER A 85 10.51 4.27 2.71
N PHE A 86 9.66 5.21 2.27
CA PHE A 86 9.32 5.38 0.85
C PHE A 86 9.44 6.80 0.30
N GLU A 87 10.17 7.70 0.98
CA GLU A 87 10.35 9.10 0.56
C GLU A 87 9.01 9.85 0.32
N LEU A 88 8.00 9.52 1.12
CA LEU A 88 6.68 10.14 1.07
C LEU A 88 6.57 11.29 2.07
N ASN A 89 5.56 12.14 1.90
CA ASN A 89 5.19 13.17 2.85
C ASN A 89 3.73 13.01 3.29
N ASN A 90 3.34 13.64 4.41
CA ASN A 90 1.94 13.66 4.85
C ASN A 90 0.98 14.21 3.77
N SER A 91 1.44 15.12 2.92
CA SER A 91 0.64 15.70 1.83
C SER A 91 0.39 14.74 0.66
N ASP A 92 1.16 13.65 0.56
CA ASP A 92 0.93 12.63 -0.48
C ASP A 92 -0.28 11.75 -0.14
N TRP A 93 -0.67 11.70 1.13
CA TRP A 93 -1.78 10.91 1.63
C TRP A 93 -3.13 11.63 1.53
N LYS A 94 -4.14 10.91 1.03
CA LYS A 94 -5.50 11.41 0.82
C LYS A 94 -6.52 10.46 1.44
N TYR A 95 -7.60 11.00 1.99
CA TYR A 95 -8.75 10.22 2.43
C TYR A 95 -9.59 9.77 1.23
N VAL A 96 -10.21 8.59 1.34
CA VAL A 96 -11.17 8.04 0.36
C VAL A 96 -12.51 8.77 0.43
#